data_AF-A0A378MHV5-F1
#
_entry.id   AF-A0A378MHV5-F1
#
_cell.length_a   1.000
_cell.length_b   1.000
_cell.length_c   1.000
_cell.angle_alpha   90.00
_cell.angle_beta   90.00
_cell.angle_gamma   90.00
#
_symmetry.space_group_name_H-M   'P 1'
#
loop_
_entity.id
_entity.type
_entity.pdbx_description
1 polymer ?
#
loop_
_entity_poly.entity_id
_entity_poly.type
_entity_poly.pdbx_seq_one_letter_code
_entity_poly.pdbx_strand_id
1 'polypeptide(L)'
;MDIIIAEGLESGGHIGKYSTGELVEILVHTLDKPIIAAGGISDYEGLQHFLEKGAIGIQIGTPLLLTTESPLPLQQKEKIAAAKPSDIVVITGDIGLEIRGINDHESFIPCGISAGKLDSIVSVKERIEKLVQQRV
;
A
#
# COMPACT_ATOMS: atom_id res chain seq x y z
N MET A 1 -0.51 22.06 8.79
CA MET A 1 -0.89 20.67 8.47
C MET A 1 -1.68 20.11 9.63
N ASP A 2 -2.80 19.47 9.33
CA ASP A 2 -3.74 18.95 10.33
C ASP A 2 -3.52 17.47 10.62
N ILE A 3 -3.04 16.71 9.63
CA ILE A 3 -2.77 15.27 9.68
C ILE A 3 -1.49 15.00 8.86
N ILE A 4 -0.74 13.96 9.23
CA ILE A 4 0.46 13.50 8.52
C ILE A 4 0.25 12.06 8.06
N ILE A 5 0.65 11.76 6.82
CA ILE A 5 0.66 10.40 6.26
C ILE A 5 2.10 9.88 6.32
N ALA A 6 2.31 8.83 7.10
CA ALA A 6 3.58 8.12 7.23
C ALA A 6 3.67 7.03 6.15
N GLU A 7 4.13 7.39 4.97
CA GLU A 7 4.27 6.48 3.83
C GLU A 7 5.62 5.77 3.82
N GLY A 8 5.61 4.46 4.10
CA GLY A 8 6.78 3.61 4.11
C GLY A 8 7.20 3.09 2.74
N LEU A 9 8.42 2.57 2.67
CA LEU A 9 9.01 1.99 1.46
C LEU A 9 8.24 0.79 0.89
N GLU A 10 7.31 0.22 1.66
CA GLU A 10 6.39 -0.84 1.27
C GLU A 10 5.30 -0.37 0.30
N SER A 11 5.11 0.95 0.15
CA SER A 11 4.15 1.54 -0.77
C SER A 11 4.53 1.34 -2.24
N GLY A 12 3.57 1.62 -3.13
CA GLY A 12 3.80 1.64 -4.58
C GLY A 12 4.04 3.06 -5.06
N GLY A 13 4.65 3.21 -6.24
CA GLY A 13 5.03 4.54 -6.74
C GLY A 13 6.31 5.03 -6.09
N HIS A 14 6.46 6.34 -5.91
CA HIS A 14 7.68 6.91 -5.33
C HIS A 14 7.83 6.52 -3.87
N ILE A 15 9.00 6.00 -3.50
CA ILE A 15 9.24 5.49 -2.14
C ILE A 15 10.38 6.23 -1.44
N GLY A 16 10.26 6.32 -0.12
CA GLY A 16 11.34 6.73 0.78
C GLY A 16 12.21 5.55 1.21
N LYS A 17 13.02 5.78 2.25
CA LYS A 17 14.00 4.80 2.75
C LYS A 17 13.59 4.07 4.03
N TYR A 18 12.55 4.55 4.71
CA TYR A 18 12.09 4.02 5.99
C TYR A 18 10.85 3.15 5.77
N SER A 19 10.73 2.08 6.54
CA SER A 19 9.53 1.26 6.57
C SER A 19 8.33 2.02 7.15
N THR A 20 7.13 1.57 6.84
CA THR A 20 5.89 2.12 7.43
C THR A 20 5.95 2.04 8.97
N GLY A 21 6.49 0.92 9.49
CA GLY A 21 6.68 0.71 10.93
C GLY A 21 7.60 1.73 11.58
N GLU A 22 8.79 1.96 11.01
CA GLU A 22 9.75 2.93 11.52
C GLU A 22 9.20 4.36 11.50
N LEU A 23 8.54 4.74 10.40
CA LEU A 23 7.96 6.09 10.28
C LEU A 23 6.85 6.31 11.29
N VAL A 24 5.92 5.36 11.42
CA VAL A 24 4.83 5.48 12.40
C VAL A 24 5.40 5.58 13.81
N GLU A 25 6.29 4.67 14.20
CA GLU A 25 6.93 4.66 15.53
C GLU A 25 7.61 6.00 15.87
N ILE A 26 8.41 6.54 14.96
CA ILE A 26 9.11 7.81 15.19
C ILE A 26 8.11 8.97 15.27
N LEU A 27 7.16 9.05 14.34
CA LEU A 27 6.29 10.22 14.21
C LEU A 27 5.26 10.31 15.32
N VAL A 28 4.68 9.20 15.78
CA VAL A 28 3.73 9.19 16.91
C VAL A 28 4.37 9.62 18.22
N HIS A 29 5.68 9.41 18.40
CA HIS A 29 6.42 9.82 19.58
C HIS A 29 7.04 11.21 19.49
N THR A 30 7.17 11.76 18.28
CA THR A 30 7.88 13.03 18.05
C THR A 30 6.93 14.19 17.77
N LEU A 31 5.74 13.92 17.25
CA LEU A 31 4.82 14.95 16.77
C LEU A 31 3.48 14.90 17.51
N ASP A 32 2.95 16.08 17.86
CA ASP A 32 1.61 16.23 18.43
C ASP A 32 0.48 16.20 17.36
N LYS A 33 0.75 15.60 16.19
CA LYS A 33 -0.18 15.57 15.05
C LYS A 33 -0.68 14.14 14.79
N PRO A 34 -1.95 13.96 14.38
CA PRO A 34 -2.46 12.66 14.01
C PRO A 34 -1.68 12.04 12.85
N ILE A 35 -1.31 10.77 13.00
CA ILE A 35 -0.55 10.01 12.02
C ILE A 35 -1.45 8.97 11.35
N ILE A 36 -1.43 8.92 10.01
CA ILE A 36 -2.03 7.87 9.19
C ILE A 36 -0.91 6.99 8.65
N ALA A 37 -0.96 5.68 8.88
CA ALA A 37 0.03 4.74 8.33
C ALA A 37 -0.26 4.42 6.86
N ALA A 38 0.77 4.38 6.00
CA ALA A 38 0.59 4.07 4.59
C ALA A 38 1.74 3.20 4.05
N GLY A 39 1.41 2.21 3.21
CA GLY A 39 2.39 1.31 2.61
C GLY A 39 2.36 -0.09 3.23
N GLY A 40 2.18 -1.11 2.38
CA GLY A 40 2.19 -2.52 2.78
C GLY A 40 0.91 -3.06 3.44
N ILE A 41 -0.08 -2.21 3.72
CA ILE A 41 -1.31 -2.58 4.44
C ILE A 41 -2.39 -3.05 3.46
N SER A 42 -2.94 -4.25 3.68
CA SER A 42 -3.94 -4.86 2.77
C SER A 42 -5.06 -5.65 3.44
N ASP A 43 -5.04 -5.79 4.75
CA ASP A 43 -5.95 -6.63 5.54
C ASP A 43 -6.23 -6.02 6.92
N TYR A 44 -7.10 -6.70 7.66
CA TYR A 44 -7.54 -6.29 8.99
C TYR A 44 -6.39 -6.33 10.01
N GLU A 45 -5.52 -7.31 9.92
CA GLU A 45 -4.36 -7.46 10.79
C GLU A 45 -3.39 -6.28 10.62
N GLY A 46 -3.12 -5.86 9.38
CA GLY A 46 -2.33 -4.67 9.11
C GLY A 46 -2.98 -3.39 9.63
N LEU A 47 -4.31 -3.26 9.51
CA LEU A 47 -5.05 -2.14 10.12
C LEU A 47 -4.86 -2.13 11.65
N GLN A 48 -5.15 -3.24 12.33
CA GLN A 48 -5.03 -3.32 13.80
C GLN A 48 -3.60 -3.04 14.27
N HIS A 49 -2.60 -3.62 13.59
CA HIS A 49 -1.19 -3.41 13.92
C HIS A 49 -0.80 -1.94 13.99
N PHE A 50 -1.23 -1.13 13.02
CA PHE A 50 -0.89 0.30 13.00
C PHE A 50 -1.74 1.15 13.94
N LEU A 51 -3.00 0.76 14.20
CA LEU A 51 -3.80 1.39 15.25
C LEU A 51 -3.19 1.16 16.64
N GLU A 52 -2.72 -0.05 16.93
CA GLU A 52 -2.03 -0.39 18.18
C GLU A 52 -0.72 0.41 18.35
N LYS A 53 -0.05 0.75 17.25
CA LYS A 53 1.15 1.61 17.22
C LYS A 53 0.86 3.12 17.30
N GLY A 54 -0.40 3.51 17.49
CA GLY A 54 -0.78 4.91 17.70
C GLY A 54 -1.10 5.70 16.43
N ALA A 55 -1.15 5.05 15.26
CA ALA A 55 -1.76 5.67 14.09
C ALA A 55 -3.28 5.81 14.31
N ILE A 56 -3.88 6.88 13.79
CA ILE A 56 -5.33 7.12 13.88
C ILE A 56 -6.11 6.50 12.73
N GLY A 57 -5.41 5.86 11.79
CA GLY A 57 -5.97 5.26 10.59
C GLY A 57 -4.89 4.82 9.62
N ILE A 58 -5.32 4.31 8.47
CA ILE A 58 -4.46 3.82 7.41
C ILE A 58 -4.84 4.42 6.06
N GLN A 59 -3.87 4.52 5.16
CA GLN A 59 -4.08 4.77 3.74
C GLN A 59 -3.70 3.53 2.94
N ILE A 60 -4.60 3.10 2.06
CA ILE A 60 -4.39 1.96 1.16
C ILE A 60 -4.38 2.40 -0.31
N GLY A 61 -3.48 1.81 -1.09
CA GLY A 61 -3.33 2.06 -2.52
C GLY A 61 -3.55 0.79 -3.35
N THR A 62 -2.57 -0.13 -3.34
CA THR A 62 -2.63 -1.40 -4.08
C THR A 62 -3.95 -2.18 -3.90
N PRO A 63 -4.56 -2.28 -2.71
CA PRO A 63 -5.84 -2.97 -2.56
C PRO A 63 -7.00 -2.35 -3.35
N LEU A 64 -6.96 -1.03 -3.57
CA LEU A 64 -7.94 -0.29 -4.36
C LEU A 64 -7.70 -0.41 -5.87
N LEU A 65 -6.51 -0.83 -6.31
CA LEU A 65 -6.27 -1.13 -7.72
C LEU A 65 -7.06 -2.36 -8.17
N LEU A 66 -7.25 -3.32 -7.26
CA LEU A 66 -8.03 -4.56 -7.47
C LEU A 66 -9.51 -4.39 -7.10
N THR A 67 -10.10 -3.29 -7.57
CA THR A 67 -11.54 -3.05 -7.44
C THR A 67 -12.23 -2.87 -8.79
N THR A 68 -13.55 -3.06 -8.83
CA THR A 68 -14.34 -2.86 -10.05
C THR A 68 -14.37 -1.40 -10.51
N GLU A 69 -14.26 -0.47 -9.58
CA GLU A 69 -14.32 0.99 -9.78
C GLU A 69 -12.97 1.57 -10.21
N SER A 70 -11.87 0.85 -9.96
CA SER A 70 -10.54 1.23 -10.44
C SER A 70 -10.53 1.29 -11.98
N PRO A 71 -10.05 2.38 -12.60
CA PRO A 71 -9.98 2.52 -14.05
C PRO A 71 -8.86 1.66 -14.68
N LEU A 72 -8.09 0.93 -13.86
CA LEU A 72 -7.00 0.10 -14.32
C LEU A 72 -7.53 -1.00 -15.27
N PRO A 73 -6.93 -1.19 -16.46
CA PRO A 73 -7.27 -2.29 -17.36
C PRO A 73 -7.28 -3.65 -16.66
N LEU A 74 -8.23 -4.52 -17.04
CA LEU A 74 -8.40 -5.84 -16.42
C LEU A 74 -7.10 -6.65 -16.42
N GLN A 75 -6.37 -6.66 -17.53
CA GLN A 75 -5.09 -7.37 -17.66
C GLN A 75 -4.05 -6.90 -16.63
N GLN A 76 -4.02 -5.60 -16.30
CA GLN A 76 -3.11 -5.07 -15.29
C GLN A 76 -3.58 -5.41 -13.87
N LYS A 77 -4.88 -5.45 -13.61
CA LYS A 77 -5.44 -5.96 -12.35
C LYS A 77 -5.07 -7.43 -12.14
N GLU A 78 -5.21 -8.26 -13.16
CA GLU A 78 -4.83 -9.68 -13.13
C GLU A 78 -3.34 -9.86 -12.85
N LYS A 79 -2.48 -9.03 -13.46
CA LYS A 79 -1.04 -9.00 -13.17
C LYS A 79 -0.74 -8.66 -11.71
N ILE A 80 -1.40 -7.64 -11.14
CA ILE A 80 -1.25 -7.29 -9.72
C ILE A 80 -1.73 -8.44 -8.81
N ALA A 81 -2.86 -9.07 -9.13
CA ALA A 81 -3.42 -10.16 -8.33
C ALA A 81 -2.55 -11.43 -8.37
N ALA A 82 -1.91 -11.71 -9.50
CA ALA A 82 -1.04 -12.87 -9.70
C ALA A 82 0.44 -12.62 -9.34
N ALA A 83 0.80 -11.39 -8.96
CA ALA A 83 2.18 -11.00 -8.72
C ALA A 83 2.84 -11.81 -7.61
N LYS A 84 4.09 -12.20 -7.82
CA LYS A 84 4.97 -12.74 -6.79
C LYS A 84 5.82 -11.60 -6.21
N PRO A 85 6.38 -11.75 -5.00
CA PRO A 85 7.30 -10.77 -4.45
C PRO A 85 8.48 -10.42 -5.38
N SER A 86 8.95 -11.38 -6.19
CA SER A 86 10.00 -11.19 -7.19
C SER A 86 9.61 -10.27 -8.35
N ASP A 87 8.32 -10.11 -8.61
CA ASP A 87 7.81 -9.33 -9.74
C ASP A 87 7.73 -7.83 -9.38
N ILE A 88 7.81 -7.51 -8.09
CA ILE A 88 7.73 -6.16 -7.54
C ILE A 88 9.14 -5.60 -7.40
N VAL A 89 9.49 -4.68 -8.28
CA VAL A 89 10.83 -4.10 -8.38
C VAL A 89 10.85 -2.66 -7.88
N VAL A 90 12.05 -2.18 -7.54
CA VAL A 90 12.34 -0.76 -7.33
C VAL A 90 13.24 -0.32 -8.48
N ILE A 91 12.85 0.74 -9.17
CA ILE A 91 13.62 1.34 -10.26
C ILE A 91 14.04 2.73 -9.82
N THR A 92 15.31 3.06 -10.02
CA THR A 92 15.86 4.41 -9.80
C THR A 92 15.82 5.17 -11.11
N GLY A 93 15.09 6.30 -11.15
CA GLY A 93 15.08 7.19 -12.30
C GLY A 93 16.35 8.05 -12.39
N ASP A 94 16.50 8.80 -13.49
CA ASP A 94 17.70 9.59 -13.81
C ASP A 94 18.03 10.69 -12.78
N ILE A 95 17.03 11.12 -12.02
CA ILE A 95 17.18 12.12 -10.94
C ILE A 95 17.36 11.49 -9.54
N GLY A 96 17.59 10.17 -9.48
CA GLY A 96 17.86 9.44 -8.25
C GLY A 96 16.63 9.10 -7.41
N LEU A 97 15.42 9.38 -7.91
CA LEU A 97 14.17 9.01 -7.23
C LEU A 97 13.82 7.55 -7.50
N GLU A 98 13.46 6.83 -6.43
CA GLU A 98 13.09 5.42 -6.48
C GLU A 98 11.57 5.27 -6.61
N ILE A 99 11.16 4.36 -7.50
CA ILE A 99 9.76 4.03 -7.76
C ILE A 99 9.56 2.52 -7.64
N ARG A 100 8.58 2.08 -6.85
CA ARG A 100 8.16 0.67 -6.73
C ARG A 100 6.97 0.33 -7.61
N GLY A 101 7.05 -0.81 -8.29
CA GLY A 101 5.94 -1.37 -9.06
C GLY A 101 6.30 -2.70 -9.71
N ILE A 102 5.33 -3.27 -10.44
CA ILE A 102 5.56 -4.42 -11.31
C ILE A 102 6.12 -3.92 -12.63
N ASN A 103 7.20 -4.54 -13.11
CA ASN A 103 7.78 -4.27 -14.42
C ASN A 103 7.71 -5.55 -15.26
N ASP A 104 6.92 -5.53 -16.32
CA ASP A 104 6.72 -6.67 -17.22
C ASP A 104 7.27 -6.42 -18.63
N HIS A 105 8.25 -5.52 -18.75
CA HIS A 105 8.88 -5.06 -20.01
C HIS A 105 7.96 -4.28 -20.98
N GLU A 106 6.64 -4.47 -20.90
CA GLU A 106 5.64 -3.75 -21.70
C GLU A 106 5.10 -2.52 -20.97
N SER A 107 5.02 -2.60 -19.65
CA SER A 107 4.44 -1.59 -18.79
C SER A 107 5.08 -1.58 -17.41
N PHE A 108 4.96 -0.43 -16.74
CA PHE A 108 5.25 -0.29 -15.32
C PHE A 108 3.95 -0.01 -14.58
N ILE A 109 3.62 -0.85 -13.61
CA ILE A 109 2.38 -0.74 -12.84
C ILE A 109 2.76 -0.38 -11.41
N PRO A 110 2.59 0.89 -10.98
CA PRO A 110 2.90 1.30 -9.61
C PRO A 110 2.04 0.51 -8.61
N CYS A 111 2.68 -0.26 -7.76
CA CYS A 111 2.03 -1.03 -6.70
C CYS A 111 3.00 -1.34 -5.57
N GLY A 112 2.47 -1.38 -4.35
CA GLY A 112 3.22 -1.73 -3.15
C GLY A 112 3.44 -3.24 -3.01
N ILE A 113 4.17 -3.63 -1.97
CA ILE A 113 4.51 -5.04 -1.68
C ILE A 113 3.31 -5.94 -1.35
N SER A 114 2.11 -5.35 -1.25
CA SER A 114 0.87 -6.09 -1.04
C SER A 114 0.26 -6.65 -2.34
N ALA A 115 0.84 -6.37 -3.50
CA ALA A 115 0.48 -7.07 -4.73
C ALA A 115 0.71 -8.59 -4.55
N GLY A 116 -0.14 -9.41 -5.16
CA GLY A 116 -0.14 -10.87 -4.95
C GLY A 116 -0.78 -11.36 -3.65
N LYS A 117 -1.01 -10.49 -2.65
CA LYS A 117 -1.70 -10.87 -1.40
C LYS A 117 -3.23 -10.89 -1.52
N LEU A 118 -3.75 -10.29 -2.59
CA LEU A 118 -5.17 -10.13 -2.85
C LEU A 118 -5.50 -10.81 -4.19
N ASP A 119 -6.35 -11.82 -4.15
CA ASP A 119 -6.62 -12.76 -5.26
C ASP A 119 -7.90 -12.44 -6.04
N SER A 120 -8.65 -11.42 -5.62
CA SER A 120 -10.00 -11.15 -6.10
C SER A 120 -10.21 -9.68 -6.42
N ILE A 121 -10.80 -9.42 -7.60
CA ILE A 121 -11.31 -8.10 -8.00
C ILE A 121 -12.73 -7.98 -7.46
N VAL A 122 -12.95 -7.02 -6.57
CA VAL A 122 -14.22 -6.85 -5.83
C VAL A 122 -14.68 -5.39 -5.90
N SER A 123 -15.87 -5.07 -5.39
CA SER A 123 -16.24 -3.65 -5.24
C SER A 123 -15.36 -2.94 -4.21
N VAL A 124 -15.24 -1.61 -4.29
CA VAL A 124 -14.58 -0.80 -3.24
C VAL A 124 -15.25 -1.05 -1.90
N LYS A 125 -16.60 -1.12 -1.88
CA LYS A 125 -17.37 -1.40 -0.66
C LYS A 125 -16.91 -2.71 -0.02
N GLU A 126 -16.91 -3.80 -0.79
CA GLU A 126 -16.49 -5.12 -0.30
C GLU A 126 -15.03 -5.12 0.14
N ARG A 127 -14.15 -4.40 -0.58
CA ARG A 127 -12.73 -4.26 -0.19
C ARG A 127 -12.60 -3.60 1.18
N ILE A 128 -13.33 -2.52 1.44
CA ILE A 128 -13.30 -1.82 2.72
C ILE A 128 -13.91 -2.69 3.83
N GLU A 129 -15.03 -3.38 3.57
CA GLU A 129 -15.64 -4.30 4.54
C GLU A 129 -14.64 -5.39 4.98
N LYS A 130 -13.92 -6.02 4.03
CA LYS A 130 -12.87 -7.01 4.32
C LYS A 130 -11.67 -6.42 5.08
N LEU A 131 -11.37 -5.13 4.91
CA LEU A 131 -10.25 -4.45 5.56
C LEU A 131 -10.57 -4.11 7.03
N VAL A 132 -11.83 -3.84 7.35
CA VAL A 132 -12.26 -3.37 8.69
C VAL A 132 -12.90 -4.46 9.54
N GLN A 133 -13.12 -5.66 8.99
CA GLN A 133 -13.72 -6.79 9.69
C GLN A 133 -12.72 -7.93 9.90
N GLN A 134 -12.68 -8.46 11.12
CA GLN A 134 -11.94 -9.67 11.44
C GLN A 134 -12.54 -10.86 10.67
N ARG A 135 -11.70 -11.67 10.01
CA ARG A 135 -12.14 -12.95 9.44
C ARG A 135 -12.55 -13.86 10.61
N VAL A 136 -13.83 -14.23 10.65
CA VAL A 136 -14.40 -15.20 11.61
C VAL A 136 -14.10 -16.62 11.17
#